data_AF-A0AAU9HBD2-F1
#
_entry.id   AF-A0AAU9HBD2-F1
#
_cell.length_a   1.000
_cell.length_b   1.000
_cell.length_c   1.000
_cell.angle_alpha   90.00
_cell.angle_beta   90.00
_cell.angle_gamma   90.00
#
_symmetry.space_group_name_H-M   'P 1'
#
loop_
_entity.id
_entity.type
_entity.pdbx_description
1 polymer ?
#
loop_
_entity_poly.entity_id
_entity_poly.type
_entity_poly.pdbx_seq_one_letter_code
_entity_poly.pdbx_strand_id
1 'polypeptide(L)'
;MNFTEGITANMFVNLAILGYMLLKEESAKIFIALSAIFMFVFLVNEHLIANFASFMLLGFNGIRDAVDNFTLANILHQWVIVFFGNWIGSGIFIGLAYSWLNKTKTTHID
;
A
#
# COMPACT_ATOMS: atom_id res chain seq x y z
N MET A 1 6.97 -5.18 -14.28
CA MET A 1 6.38 -6.24 -13.46
C MET A 1 5.97 -5.55 -12.17
N ASN A 2 4.72 -5.06 -12.11
CA ASN A 2 4.29 -4.07 -11.11
C ASN A 2 2.94 -4.42 -10.46
N PHE A 3 2.23 -5.43 -10.98
CA PHE A 3 0.85 -5.68 -10.61
C PHE A 3 0.75 -6.52 -9.33
N THR A 4 1.48 -7.64 -9.27
CA THR A 4 1.52 -8.52 -8.09
C THR A 4 2.14 -7.80 -6.91
N GLU A 5 3.20 -7.04 -7.16
CA GLU A 5 3.87 -6.15 -6.22
C GLU A 5 2.91 -5.09 -5.67
N GLY A 6 1.99 -4.59 -6.51
CA GLY A 6 0.92 -3.69 -6.09
C GLY A 6 -0.11 -4.35 -5.15
N ILE A 7 -0.43 -5.62 -5.37
CA ILE A 7 -1.35 -6.36 -4.50
C ILE A 7 -0.72 -6.53 -3.13
N THR A 8 0.51 -7.04 -3.06
CA THR A 8 1.22 -7.31 -1.82
C THR A 8 1.51 -6.02 -1.03
N ALA A 9 1.88 -4.91 -1.69
CA ALA A 9 2.03 -3.61 -1.05
C ALA A 9 0.80 -3.25 -0.22
N ASN A 10 -0.38 -3.26 -0.85
CA ASN A 10 -1.57 -2.77 -0.19
C ASN A 10 -2.19 -3.79 0.78
N MET A 11 -1.83 -5.07 0.66
CA MET A 11 -2.08 -6.04 1.73
C MET A 11 -1.34 -5.64 3.03
N PHE A 12 -0.03 -5.34 2.97
CA PHE A 12 0.71 -4.87 4.15
C PHE A 12 0.15 -3.58 4.73
N VAL A 13 -0.15 -2.59 3.89
CA VAL A 13 -0.70 -1.29 4.32
C VAL A 13 -2.04 -1.47 5.03
N ASN A 14 -2.95 -2.27 4.49
CA ASN A 14 -4.26 -2.50 5.14
C ASN A 14 -4.14 -3.34 6.41
N LEU A 15 -3.16 -4.25 6.49
CA LEU A 15 -2.87 -4.98 7.73
C LEU A 15 -2.37 -4.04 8.82
N ALA A 16 -1.54 -3.05 8.47
CA ALA A 16 -1.13 -2.00 9.40
C ALA A 16 -2.30 -1.10 9.81
N ILE A 17 -3.21 -0.73 8.90
CA ILE A 17 -4.40 0.07 9.25
C ILE A 17 -5.29 -0.70 10.23
N LEU A 18 -5.58 -1.97 9.95
CA LEU A 18 -6.35 -2.82 10.86
C LEU A 18 -5.65 -2.98 12.21
N GLY A 19 -4.35 -3.27 12.21
CA GLY A 19 -3.56 -3.35 13.43
C GLY A 19 -3.59 -2.04 14.22
N TYR A 20 -3.45 -0.90 13.54
CA TYR A 20 -3.51 0.43 14.15
C TYR A 20 -4.87 0.70 14.82
N MET A 21 -5.97 0.25 14.20
CA MET A 21 -7.33 0.37 14.75
C MET A 21 -7.57 -0.54 15.96
N LEU A 22 -6.95 -1.72 15.99
CA LEU A 22 -7.20 -2.74 17.03
C LEU A 22 -6.24 -2.63 18.23
N LEU A 23 -5.04 -2.08 18.06
CA LEU A 23 -4.06 -1.91 19.13
C LEU A 23 -4.44 -0.72 20.03
N LYS A 24 -4.27 -0.88 21.35
CA LYS A 24 -4.55 0.18 22.33
C LYS A 24 -3.33 1.08 22.56
N GLU A 25 -2.16 0.47 22.73
CA GLU A 25 -0.89 1.16 23.00
C GLU A 25 -0.39 1.95 21.79
N GLU A 26 -0.01 3.21 21.99
CA GLU A 26 0.49 4.06 20.90
C GLU A 26 1.83 3.57 20.33
N SER A 27 2.72 3.06 21.18
CA SER A 27 4.00 2.49 20.74
C SER A 27 3.78 1.31 19.78
N ALA A 28 2.81 0.45 20.07
CA ALA A 28 2.46 -0.69 19.23
C ALA A 28 1.86 -0.25 17.88
N LYS A 29 1.02 0.81 17.89
CA LYS A 29 0.46 1.42 16.67
C LYS A 29 1.54 1.96 15.72
N ILE A 30 2.54 2.66 16.28
CA ILE A 30 3.67 3.16 15.50
C ILE A 30 4.51 1.98 14.98
N PHE A 31 4.77 0.99 15.83
CA PHE A 31 5.57 -0.17 15.46
C PHE A 31 4.96 -0.98 14.32
N ILE A 32 3.64 -1.21 14.32
CA ILE A 32 2.98 -1.97 13.24
C ILE A 32 2.97 -1.20 11.92
N ALA A 33 2.77 0.12 11.96
CA ALA A 33 2.85 0.97 10.78
C ALA A 33 4.27 0.97 10.19
N LEU A 34 5.30 1.17 11.02
CA LEU A 34 6.70 1.11 10.59
C LEU A 34 7.05 -0.26 10.03
N SER A 35 6.61 -1.33 10.68
CA SER A 35 6.88 -2.71 10.22
C SER A 35 6.27 -2.97 8.84
N ALA A 36 5.03 -2.55 8.61
CA ALA A 36 4.39 -2.72 7.29
C ALA A 36 5.06 -1.89 6.20
N ILE A 37 5.42 -0.62 6.50
CA ILE A 37 6.15 0.24 5.56
C ILE A 37 7.50 -0.38 5.22
N PHE A 38 8.26 -0.80 6.24
CA PHE A 38 9.54 -1.48 6.07
C PHE A 38 9.40 -2.70 5.16
N MET A 39 8.41 -3.57 5.41
CA MET A 39 8.24 -4.80 4.65
C MET A 39 7.90 -4.56 3.17
N PHE A 40 6.99 -3.63 2.84
CA PHE A 40 6.67 -3.42 1.43
C PHE A 40 7.81 -2.71 0.69
N VAL A 41 8.54 -1.80 1.35
CA VAL A 41 9.72 -1.16 0.75
C VAL A 41 10.86 -2.17 0.58
N PHE A 42 11.11 -3.02 1.58
CA PHE A 42 12.15 -4.05 1.56
C PHE A 42 11.93 -5.06 0.42
N LEU A 43 10.68 -5.46 0.20
CA LEU A 43 10.30 -6.36 -0.89
C LEU A 43 10.19 -5.66 -2.25
N VAL A 44 10.46 -4.35 -2.32
CA VAL A 44 10.35 -3.53 -3.54
C VAL A 44 8.93 -3.61 -4.13
N ASN A 45 7.92 -3.59 -3.27
CA ASN A 45 6.53 -3.59 -3.68
C ASN A 45 6.08 -2.19 -4.15
N GLU A 46 5.06 -2.16 -4.98
CA GLU A 46 4.59 -0.95 -5.68
C GLU A 46 3.40 -0.32 -4.95
N HIS A 47 3.57 0.83 -4.32
CA HIS A 47 2.48 1.54 -3.65
C HIS A 47 2.16 2.84 -4.39
N LEU A 48 0.92 2.97 -4.86
CA LEU A 48 0.50 4.05 -5.77
C LEU A 48 0.84 5.44 -5.23
N ILE A 49 0.53 5.70 -3.95
CA ILE A 49 0.78 7.02 -3.34
C ILE A 49 2.27 7.28 -3.12
N ALA A 50 3.05 6.23 -2.78
CA ALA A 50 4.50 6.37 -2.63
C ALA A 50 5.15 6.68 -3.98
N ASN A 51 4.71 5.97 -5.02
CA ASN A 51 5.15 6.18 -6.39
C ASN A 51 4.78 7.59 -6.87
N PHE A 52 3.55 8.05 -6.61
CA PHE A 52 3.14 9.41 -6.94
C PHE A 52 4.11 10.45 -6.35
N ALA A 53 4.48 10.32 -5.07
CA ALA A 53 5.47 11.20 -4.46
C ALA A 53 6.84 11.11 -5.15
N SER A 54 7.34 9.90 -5.44
CA SER A 54 8.62 9.70 -6.13
C SER A 54 8.65 10.26 -7.56
N PHE A 55 7.58 10.05 -8.34
CA PHE A 55 7.44 10.61 -9.68
C PHE A 55 7.37 12.14 -9.64
N MET A 56 6.68 12.73 -8.66
CA MET A 56 6.63 14.18 -8.48
C MET A 56 7.99 14.76 -8.07
N LEU A 57 8.71 14.09 -7.15
CA LEU A 57 10.07 14.47 -6.76
C LEU A 57 11.01 14.52 -7.97
N LEU A 58 10.97 13.51 -8.85
CA LEU A 58 11.76 13.52 -10.07
C LEU A 58 11.24 14.55 -11.10
N GLY A 59 9.93 14.70 -11.24
CA GLY A 59 9.31 15.60 -12.23
C GLY A 59 9.62 17.09 -12.02
N PHE A 60 9.82 17.51 -10.76
CA PHE A 60 10.26 18.86 -10.40
C PHE A 60 11.78 19.00 -10.27
N ASN A 61 12.55 17.94 -10.53
CA ASN A 61 14.00 17.99 -10.46
C ASN A 61 14.62 18.41 -11.81
N GLY A 62 15.70 19.19 -11.77
CA GLY A 62 16.47 19.57 -12.96
C GLY A 62 17.12 18.41 -13.70
N ILE A 63 17.23 17.23 -13.08
CA ILE A 63 17.76 16.00 -13.71
C ILE A 63 16.69 15.15 -14.42
N ARG A 64 15.42 15.60 -14.47
CA ARG A 64 14.34 14.79 -15.08
C ARG A 64 14.66 14.37 -16.52
N ASP A 65 15.31 15.26 -17.28
CA ASP A 65 15.60 15.05 -18.70
C ASP A 65 16.77 14.07 -18.90
N ALA A 66 17.49 13.72 -17.82
CA ALA A 66 18.52 12.68 -17.81
C ALA A 66 17.96 11.29 -17.49
N VAL A 67 16.67 11.17 -17.13
CA VAL A 67 16.04 9.89 -16.86
C VAL A 67 15.30 9.41 -18.10
N ASP A 68 15.86 8.37 -18.72
CA ASP A 68 15.25 7.72 -19.86
C ASP A 68 13.81 7.27 -19.55
N ASN A 69 12.93 7.41 -20.53
CA ASN A 69 11.55 6.94 -20.46
C ASN A 69 10.68 7.60 -19.38
N PHE A 70 11.11 8.73 -18.80
CA PHE A 70 10.31 9.56 -17.91
C PHE A 70 9.28 10.39 -18.71
N THR A 71 8.33 9.68 -19.34
CA THR A 71 7.24 10.29 -20.11
C THR A 71 5.94 10.19 -19.35
N LEU A 72 5.03 11.16 -19.57
CA LEU A 72 3.71 11.14 -18.95
C LEU A 72 2.94 9.84 -19.26
N ALA A 73 3.08 9.31 -20.48
CA ALA A 73 2.43 8.06 -20.88
C ALA A 73 2.90 6.87 -20.04
N ASN A 74 4.21 6.75 -19.79
CA ASN A 74 4.77 5.68 -18.97
C ASN A 74 4.37 5.81 -17.50
N ILE A 75 4.35 7.03 -16.98
CA ILE A 75 3.90 7.33 -15.61
C ILE A 75 2.44 6.92 -15.43
N LEU A 76 1.56 7.33 -16.35
CA LEU A 76 0.15 6.95 -16.30
C LEU A 76 -0.06 5.44 -16.41
N HIS A 77 0.67 4.78 -17.31
CA HIS A 77 0.62 3.32 -17.42
C HIS A 77 1.01 2.64 -16.10
N GLN A 78 2.07 3.13 -15.45
CA GLN A 78 2.51 2.64 -14.14
C GLN A 78 1.43 2.85 -13.07
N TRP A 79 0.90 4.07 -12.96
CA TRP A 79 -0.15 4.39 -11.99
C TRP A 79 -1.40 3.55 -12.17
N VAL A 80 -1.84 3.32 -13.40
CA VAL A 80 -3.04 2.50 -13.67
C VAL A 80 -2.82 1.06 -13.24
N ILE A 81 -1.68 0.45 -13.59
CA ILE A 81 -1.37 -0.93 -13.18
C ILE A 81 -1.32 -1.05 -11.66
N VAL A 82 -0.58 -0.15 -11.00
CA VAL A 82 -0.42 -0.18 -9.55
C VAL A 82 -1.72 0.14 -8.83
N PHE A 83 -2.56 1.03 -9.38
CA PHE A 83 -3.89 1.32 -8.85
C PHE A 83 -4.74 0.06 -8.76
N PHE A 84 -4.84 -0.72 -9.84
CA PHE A 84 -5.62 -1.96 -9.81
C PHE A 84 -5.00 -3.01 -8.88
N GLY A 85 -3.67 -3.14 -8.85
CA GLY A 85 -2.99 -4.02 -7.90
C GLY A 85 -3.30 -3.64 -6.45
N ASN A 86 -3.13 -2.37 -6.10
CA ASN A 86 -3.42 -1.86 -4.76
C ASN A 86 -4.90 -2.03 -4.39
N TRP A 87 -5.82 -1.74 -5.31
CA TRP A 87 -7.26 -1.90 -5.09
C TRP A 87 -7.65 -3.36 -4.82
N ILE A 88 -7.05 -4.32 -5.52
CA ILE A 88 -7.25 -5.75 -5.28
C ILE A 88 -6.69 -6.17 -3.92
N GLY A 89 -5.47 -5.71 -3.59
CA GLY A 89 -4.83 -5.99 -2.30
C GLY A 89 -5.66 -5.52 -1.11
N SER A 90 -6.26 -4.33 -1.21
CA SER A 90 -7.12 -3.79 -0.14
C SER A 90 -8.53 -4.36 -0.15
N GLY A 91 -9.22 -4.25 -1.29
CA GLY A 91 -10.66 -4.52 -1.39
C GLY A 91 -10.98 -6.01 -1.37
N ILE A 92 -10.23 -6.82 -2.12
CA ILE A 92 -10.51 -8.25 -2.26
C ILE A 92 -9.84 -9.01 -1.10
N PHE A 93 -8.53 -8.92 -0.95
CA PHE A 93 -7.83 -9.77 0.02
C PHE A 93 -8.16 -9.38 1.46
N ILE A 94 -7.83 -8.15 1.87
CA ILE A 94 -8.03 -7.75 3.27
C ILE A 94 -9.51 -7.43 3.55
N GLY A 95 -10.18 -6.72 2.66
CA GLY A 95 -11.58 -6.33 2.80
C GLY A 95 -12.55 -7.52 2.89
N LEU A 96 -12.44 -8.51 1.99
CA LEU A 96 -13.30 -9.70 2.06
C LEU A 96 -12.94 -10.61 3.24
N ALA A 97 -11.64 -10.80 3.52
CA ALA A 97 -11.22 -11.59 4.68
C ALA A 97 -11.77 -11.01 5.98
N TYR A 98 -11.67 -9.69 6.15
CA TYR A 98 -12.21 -9.02 7.34
C TYR A 98 -13.75 -9.04 7.38
N SER A 99 -14.42 -8.83 6.24
CA SER A 99 -15.88 -8.93 6.15
C SER A 99 -16.38 -10.33 6.54
N TRP A 100 -15.65 -11.38 6.17
CA TRP A 100 -15.96 -12.76 6.57
C TRP A 100 -15.72 -12.98 8.07
N LEU A 101 -14.57 -12.54 8.60
CA LEU A 101 -14.25 -12.63 10.03
C LEU A 101 -15.26 -11.89 10.92
N ASN A 102 -15.80 -10.77 10.44
CA ASN A 102 -16.75 -9.94 11.18
C ASN A 102 -18.20 -10.46 11.16
N LYS A 103 -18.48 -11.64 10.59
CA LYS A 103 -19.84 -12.23 10.54
C LYS A 103 -20.30 -12.83 11.86
N THR A 104 -19.39 -13.25 12.73
CA THR A 104 -19.74 -13.77 14.05
C THR A 104 -19.86 -12.61 15.04
N LYS A 105 -21.09 -12.22 15.38
CA LYS A 105 -21.36 -11.38 16.55
C LYS A 105 -21.09 -12.20 17.81
N THR A 106 -19.83 -12.32 18.22
CA THR A 106 -19.52 -12.79 19.57
C THR A 106 -20.04 -11.73 20.53
N THR A 107 -21.04 -12.07 21.35
CA THR A 107 -21.41 -11.25 22.52
C THR A 107 -20.13 -11.00 23.31
N HIS A 108 -19.69 -9.74 23.40
CA HIS A 108 -18.67 -9.34 24.34
C HIS A 108 -19.16 -9.76 25.73
N ILE A 109 -18.52 -10.77 26.30
CA ILE A 109 -18.66 -11.09 27.71
C ILE A 109 -17.60 -10.21 28.38
N ASP A 110 -18.06 -9.15 29.03
CA ASP A 110 -17.23 -8.24 29.82
C ASP A 110 -16.48 -8.98 30.94
#